data_AF-A0A7S1LBP6-F1
#
_entry.id   AF-A0A7S1LBP6-F1
#
_cell.length_a   1.000
_cell.length_b   1.000
_cell.length_c   1.000
_cell.angle_alpha   90.00
_cell.angle_beta   90.00
_cell.angle_gamma   90.00
#
_symmetry.space_group_name_H-M   'P 1'
#
loop_
_entity.id
_entity.type
_entity.pdbx_description
1 polymer ?
#
loop_
_entity_poly.entity_id
_entity_poly.type
_entity_poly.pdbx_seq_one_letter_code
_entity_poly.pdbx_strand_id
1 'polypeptide(L)'
;GIWTFSKEVQRTPSGKELRMDEVYHAYDTQYEQLHTALRWKGMQILNHPNDLFAIMHFLWEERPDVLVELGTNTGAGAVFYAETMVAYNPHAHVITVDVEDYTNGSNSFNTLVTPSPEEIGVSATSSPLWGSTV
;
A
#
# COMPACT_ATOMS: atom_id res chain seq x y z
N GLY A 1 -34.54 12.04 9.47
CA GLY A 1 -34.97 10.64 9.40
C GLY A 1 -33.83 9.79 9.92
N ILE A 2 -34.07 8.98 10.94
CA ILE A 2 -33.07 8.04 11.46
C ILE A 2 -32.99 6.89 10.46
N TRP A 3 -31.79 6.60 9.96
CA TRP A 3 -31.53 5.46 9.09
C TRP A 3 -31.82 4.18 9.88
N THR A 4 -32.97 3.55 9.65
CA THR A 4 -33.23 2.19 10.11
C THR A 4 -32.57 1.23 9.12
N PHE A 5 -31.39 0.73 9.45
CA PHE A 5 -30.88 -0.47 8.80
C PHE A 5 -31.85 -1.61 9.12
N SER A 6 -32.52 -2.16 8.10
CA SER A 6 -33.27 -3.39 8.27
C SER A 6 -32.29 -4.46 8.73
N LYS A 7 -32.58 -5.14 9.84
CA LYS A 7 -31.89 -6.37 10.25
C LYS A 7 -32.32 -7.52 9.34
N GLU A 8 -32.10 -7.38 8.05
CA GLU A 8 -32.39 -8.46 7.12
C GLU A 8 -31.35 -9.56 7.36
N VAL A 9 -31.86 -10.73 7.73
CA VAL A 9 -31.03 -11.87 8.07
C VAL A 9 -30.35 -12.37 6.79
N GLN A 10 -29.04 -12.16 6.70
CA GLN A 10 -28.23 -12.68 5.60
C GLN A 10 -28.08 -14.19 5.74
N ARG A 11 -28.17 -14.94 4.63
CA ARG A 11 -28.00 -16.39 4.62
C ARG A 11 -26.99 -16.81 3.57
N THR A 12 -26.16 -17.82 3.87
CA THR A 12 -25.26 -18.44 2.90
C THR A 12 -26.03 -19.20 1.83
N PRO A 13 -25.38 -19.61 0.72
CA PRO A 13 -25.99 -20.53 -0.25
C PRO A 13 -26.46 -21.87 0.35
N SER A 14 -25.86 -22.30 1.46
CA SER A 14 -26.27 -23.50 2.21
C SER A 14 -27.43 -23.25 3.20
N GLY A 15 -27.96 -22.03 3.26
CA GLY A 15 -29.07 -21.64 4.15
C GLY A 15 -28.64 -21.26 5.57
N LYS A 16 -27.34 -21.32 5.89
CA LYS A 16 -26.80 -20.90 7.21
C LYS A 16 -27.06 -19.41 7.38
N GLU A 17 -27.70 -19.06 8.48
CA GLU A 17 -27.83 -17.67 8.90
C GLU A 17 -26.45 -17.09 9.26
N LEU A 18 -26.13 -15.96 8.64
CA LEU A 18 -24.89 -15.22 8.88
C LEU A 18 -25.15 -14.16 9.93
N ARG A 19 -24.50 -14.33 11.07
CA ARG A 19 -24.51 -13.31 12.11
C ARG A 19 -23.37 -12.33 11.86
N MET A 20 -23.60 -11.07 12.23
CA MET A 20 -22.64 -10.02 11.93
C MET A 20 -21.29 -10.23 12.64
N ASP A 21 -21.30 -10.75 13.86
CA ASP A 21 -20.10 -11.13 14.62
C ASP A 21 -19.29 -12.23 13.92
N GLU A 22 -19.95 -13.24 13.34
CA GLU A 22 -19.27 -14.28 12.55
C GLU A 22 -18.61 -13.70 11.29
N VAL A 23 -19.29 -12.77 10.61
CA VAL A 23 -18.77 -12.11 9.40
C VAL A 23 -17.56 -11.24 9.74
N TYR A 24 -17.66 -10.42 10.79
CA TYR A 24 -16.54 -9.60 11.27
C TYR A 24 -15.34 -10.46 11.68
N HIS A 25 -15.58 -11.51 12.48
CA HIS A 25 -14.51 -12.41 12.90
C HIS A 25 -13.82 -13.10 11.71
N ALA A 26 -14.60 -13.56 10.72
CA ALA A 26 -14.04 -14.17 9.52
C ALA A 26 -13.22 -13.17 8.70
N TYR A 27 -13.71 -11.93 8.56
CA TYR A 27 -12.99 -10.85 7.90
C TYR A 27 -11.68 -10.52 8.61
N ASP A 28 -11.70 -10.29 9.92
CA ASP A 28 -10.49 -9.99 10.70
C ASP A 28 -9.46 -11.12 10.59
N THR A 29 -9.91 -12.37 10.71
CA THR A 29 -9.02 -13.54 10.56
C THR A 29 -8.37 -13.57 9.18
N GLN A 30 -9.12 -13.29 8.12
CA GLN A 30 -8.60 -13.22 6.76
C GLN A 30 -7.65 -12.02 6.58
N TYR A 31 -8.01 -10.87 7.13
CA TYR A 31 -7.23 -9.64 7.05
C TYR A 31 -5.83 -9.85 7.65
N GLU A 32 -5.76 -10.42 8.86
CA GLU A 32 -4.49 -10.71 9.54
C GLU A 32 -3.61 -11.71 8.77
N GLN A 33 -4.23 -12.72 8.16
CA GLN A 33 -3.50 -13.67 7.31
C GLN A 33 -2.90 -12.99 6.08
N LEU A 34 -3.68 -12.13 5.41
CA LEU A 34 -3.22 -11.42 4.21
C LEU A 34 -2.14 -10.39 4.53
N HIS A 35 -2.28 -9.67 5.64
CA HIS A 35 -1.36 -8.61 6.07
C HIS A 35 0.09 -9.10 6.19
N THR A 36 0.30 -10.37 6.56
CA THR A 36 1.64 -10.94 6.71
C THR A 36 2.10 -11.76 5.50
N ALA A 37 1.19 -12.32 4.72
CA ALA A 37 1.50 -13.27 3.64
C ALA A 37 1.65 -12.62 2.26
N LEU A 38 1.06 -11.45 2.02
CA LEU A 38 1.02 -10.87 0.68
C LEU A 38 2.40 -10.39 0.23
N ARG A 39 2.76 -10.70 -1.02
CA ARG A 39 4.07 -10.35 -1.60
C ARG A 39 3.89 -9.78 -3.01
N TRP A 40 4.62 -8.71 -3.33
CA TRP A 40 4.80 -8.22 -4.70
C TRP A 40 6.26 -8.40 -5.13
N LYS A 41 6.50 -9.20 -6.17
CA LYS A 41 7.86 -9.56 -6.64
C LYS A 41 8.82 -10.02 -5.53
N GLY A 42 8.28 -10.72 -4.52
CA GLY A 42 9.05 -11.22 -3.38
C GLY A 42 9.15 -10.27 -2.18
N MET A 43 8.75 -9.00 -2.31
CA MET A 43 8.71 -8.04 -1.21
C MET A 43 7.36 -8.09 -0.48
N GLN A 44 7.36 -8.02 0.85
CA GLN A 44 6.12 -7.95 1.64
C GLN A 44 5.35 -6.68 1.34
N ILE A 45 4.07 -6.79 1.06
CA ILE A 45 3.18 -5.64 0.90
C ILE A 45 2.11 -5.73 1.98
N LEU A 46 1.99 -4.67 2.79
CA LEU A 46 1.05 -4.65 3.93
C LEU A 46 -0.35 -4.20 3.53
N ASN A 47 -0.46 -3.47 2.41
CA ASN A 47 -1.74 -3.01 1.89
C ASN A 47 -2.64 -4.20 1.60
N HIS A 48 -3.91 -4.07 1.95
CA HIS A 48 -4.89 -5.09 1.65
C HIS A 48 -5.06 -5.21 0.11
N PRO A 49 -5.25 -6.42 -0.45
CA PRO A 49 -5.39 -6.60 -1.90
C PRO A 49 -6.44 -5.68 -2.55
N ASN A 50 -7.58 -5.49 -1.87
CA ASN A 50 -8.64 -4.63 -2.39
C ASN A 50 -8.20 -3.16 -2.52
N ASP A 51 -7.40 -2.67 -1.58
CA ASP A 51 -6.88 -1.30 -1.61
C ASP A 51 -5.89 -1.13 -2.76
N LEU A 52 -5.01 -2.13 -2.96
CA LEU A 52 -4.06 -2.15 -4.08
C LEU A 52 -4.77 -2.10 -5.42
N PHE A 53 -5.84 -2.89 -5.60
CA PHE A 53 -6.64 -2.85 -6.83
C PHE A 53 -7.36 -1.52 -7.02
N ALA A 54 -7.94 -0.95 -5.96
CA ALA A 54 -8.62 0.33 -6.02
C ALA A 54 -7.65 1.47 -6.40
N ILE A 55 -6.47 1.52 -5.77
CA ILE A 55 -5.43 2.50 -6.06
C ILE A 55 -4.88 2.30 -7.49
N MET A 56 -4.60 1.06 -7.90
CA MET A 56 -4.17 0.77 -9.27
C MET A 56 -5.19 1.26 -10.32
N HIS A 57 -6.48 1.01 -10.08
CA HIS A 57 -7.54 1.51 -10.97
C HIS A 57 -7.56 3.05 -11.01
N PHE A 58 -7.49 3.70 -9.85
CA PHE A 58 -7.42 5.16 -9.75
C PHE A 58 -6.21 5.73 -10.50
N LEU A 59 -5.02 5.14 -10.32
CA LEU A 59 -3.80 5.53 -11.02
C LEU A 59 -3.96 5.43 -12.54
N TRP A 60 -4.62 4.38 -13.03
CA TRP A 60 -4.81 4.18 -14.46
C TRP A 60 -5.77 5.20 -15.09
N GLU A 61 -6.80 5.59 -14.36
CA GLU A 61 -7.81 6.56 -14.81
C GLU A 61 -7.26 7.99 -14.75
N GLU A 62 -6.68 8.38 -13.61
CA GLU A 62 -6.22 9.76 -13.38
C GLU A 62 -4.84 10.06 -13.99
N ARG A 63 -4.01 9.02 -14.14
CA ARG A 63 -2.67 9.09 -14.74
C ARG A 63 -1.78 10.21 -14.17
N PRO A 64 -1.63 10.32 -12.84
CA PRO A 64 -0.76 11.33 -12.26
C PRO A 64 0.70 11.16 -12.72
N ASP A 65 1.42 12.28 -12.83
CA ASP A 65 2.87 12.28 -13.07
C ASP A 65 3.66 11.97 -11.79
N VAL A 66 3.09 12.25 -10.61
CA VAL A 66 3.73 12.02 -9.31
C VAL A 66 2.71 11.46 -8.32
N LEU A 67 3.09 10.37 -7.64
CA LEU A 67 2.39 9.83 -6.46
C LEU A 67 3.28 10.00 -5.22
N VAL A 68 2.69 10.47 -4.12
CA VAL A 68 3.36 10.55 -2.82
C VAL A 68 2.72 9.54 -1.88
N GLU A 69 3.53 8.62 -1.35
CA GLU A 69 3.16 7.64 -0.33
C GLU A 69 3.79 8.02 1.02
N LEU A 70 3.03 7.88 2.10
CA LEU A 70 3.51 8.06 3.47
C LEU A 70 3.54 6.69 4.16
N GLY A 71 4.72 6.27 4.59
CA GLY A 71 5.01 4.92 5.05
C GLY A 71 5.63 4.07 3.96
N THR A 72 6.96 4.01 3.93
CA THR A 72 7.73 3.20 2.96
C THR A 72 7.69 1.72 3.37
N ASN A 73 7.90 1.44 4.66
CA ASN A 73 8.09 0.08 5.17
C ASN A 73 9.10 -0.74 4.32
N THR A 74 8.64 -1.76 3.59
CA THR A 74 9.45 -2.63 2.74
C THR A 74 9.64 -2.09 1.32
N GLY A 75 8.96 -1.00 0.96
CA GLY A 75 8.95 -0.41 -0.39
C GLY A 75 8.08 -1.14 -1.42
N ALA A 76 7.40 -2.23 -1.05
CA ALA A 76 6.64 -3.03 -2.01
C ALA A 76 5.43 -2.30 -2.61
N GLY A 77 4.75 -1.47 -1.80
CA GLY A 77 3.64 -0.60 -2.24
C GLY A 77 4.13 0.40 -3.29
N ALA A 78 5.18 1.16 -2.97
CA ALA A 78 5.82 2.08 -3.90
C ALA A 78 6.21 1.42 -5.24
N VAL A 79 6.80 0.22 -5.22
CA VAL A 79 7.15 -0.51 -6.45
C VAL A 79 5.90 -0.93 -7.23
N PHE A 80 4.85 -1.42 -6.55
CA PHE A 80 3.59 -1.77 -7.19
C PHE A 80 2.93 -0.57 -7.88
N TYR A 81 2.91 0.59 -7.23
CA TYR A 81 2.40 1.83 -7.83
C TYR A 81 3.28 2.29 -8.99
N ALA A 82 4.61 2.29 -8.83
CA ALA A 82 5.54 2.70 -9.88
C ALA A 82 5.36 1.86 -11.15
N GLU A 83 5.23 0.54 -11.02
CA GLU A 83 4.98 -0.36 -12.16
C GLU A 83 3.67 -0.07 -12.88
N THR A 84 2.63 0.30 -12.13
CA THR A 84 1.36 0.73 -12.72
C THR A 84 1.54 2.05 -13.47
N MET A 85 2.28 3.00 -12.88
CA MET A 85 2.44 4.35 -13.41
C MET A 85 3.33 4.40 -14.67
N VAL A 86 4.46 3.67 -14.66
CA VAL A 86 5.37 3.61 -15.83
C VAL A 86 4.73 2.97 -17.05
N ALA A 87 3.68 2.16 -16.88
CA ALA A 87 2.94 1.56 -17.98
C ALA A 87 2.18 2.60 -18.82
N TYR A 88 1.75 3.73 -18.22
CA TYR A 88 1.09 4.82 -18.96
C TYR A 88 1.97 6.06 -19.16
N ASN A 89 2.97 6.29 -18.30
CA ASN A 89 3.92 7.39 -18.43
C ASN A 89 5.31 6.97 -17.92
N PRO A 90 6.33 6.78 -18.79
CA PRO A 90 7.67 6.36 -18.37
C PRO A 90 8.43 7.39 -17.53
N HIS A 91 7.93 8.62 -17.43
CA HIS A 91 8.47 9.69 -16.60
C HIS A 91 7.70 9.89 -15.29
N ALA A 92 6.71 9.04 -14.99
CA ALA A 92 5.98 9.14 -13.74
C ALA A 92 6.85 8.71 -12.55
N HIS A 93 6.67 9.38 -11.42
CA HIS A 93 7.47 9.14 -10.21
C HIS A 93 6.61 8.76 -9.01
N VAL A 94 7.12 7.82 -8.23
CA VAL A 94 6.61 7.52 -6.89
C VAL A 94 7.62 8.02 -5.87
N ILE A 95 7.18 8.88 -4.97
CA ILE A 95 7.95 9.39 -3.85
C ILE A 95 7.35 8.78 -2.59
N THR A 96 8.13 8.01 -1.85
CA THR A 96 7.69 7.43 -0.58
C THR A 96 8.50 8.01 0.56
N VAL A 97 7.84 8.30 1.68
CA VAL A 97 8.43 8.99 2.84
C VAL A 97 8.14 8.20 4.10
N ASP A 98 9.16 7.95 4.90
CA ASP A 98 9.05 7.28 6.18
C ASP A 98 9.83 8.02 7.27
N VAL A 99 9.44 7.80 8.53
CA VAL A 99 10.18 8.28 9.70
C VAL A 99 11.42 7.43 9.97
N GLU A 100 11.37 6.15 9.58
CA GLU A 100 12.49 5.23 9.71
C GLU A 100 13.51 5.44 8.57
N ASP A 101 14.79 5.36 8.92
CA ASP A 101 15.88 5.49 7.95
C ASP A 101 16.20 4.14 7.29
N TYR A 102 15.65 3.94 6.11
CA TYR A 102 15.91 2.75 5.28
C TYR A 102 17.13 2.89 4.35
N THR A 103 17.84 4.01 4.38
CA THR A 103 18.94 4.31 3.43
C THR A 103 20.25 3.60 3.78
N ASN A 104 20.46 3.25 5.05
CA ASN A 104 21.71 2.65 5.53
C ASN A 104 21.81 1.13 5.33
N GLY A 105 20.91 0.52 4.55
CA GLY A 105 20.97 -0.90 4.18
C GLY A 105 20.80 -1.91 5.33
N SER A 106 20.48 -1.46 6.54
CA SER A 106 20.26 -2.33 7.71
C SER A 106 18.94 -3.10 7.69
N ASN A 107 18.02 -2.71 6.80
CA ASN A 107 16.77 -3.41 6.58
C ASN A 107 16.88 -4.30 5.34
N SER A 108 16.90 -5.61 5.57
CA SER A 108 17.05 -6.71 4.59
C SER A 108 15.97 -6.76 3.49
N PHE A 109 15.02 -5.82 3.51
CA PHE A 109 13.96 -5.68 2.50
C PHE A 109 14.38 -4.81 1.31
N ASN A 110 15.36 -3.91 1.47
CA ASN A 110 15.76 -2.94 0.44
C ASN A 110 16.75 -3.51 -0.60
N THR A 111 17.24 -4.73 -0.43
CA THR A 111 18.29 -5.32 -1.28
C THR A 111 17.76 -5.97 -2.56
N LEU A 112 16.44 -6.00 -2.79
CA LEU A 112 15.87 -6.81 -3.86
C LEU A 112 15.46 -6.07 -5.14
N VAL A 113 15.30 -4.73 -5.18
CA VAL A 113 14.77 -4.06 -6.39
C VAL A 113 15.29 -2.62 -6.65
N THR A 114 16.46 -2.20 -6.15
CA THR A 114 17.03 -0.89 -6.55
C THR A 114 18.44 -1.01 -7.13
N PRO A 115 18.74 -0.38 -8.28
CA PRO A 115 20.09 -0.33 -8.81
C PRO A 115 20.93 0.66 -8.00
N SER A 116 21.95 0.15 -7.33
CA SER A 116 22.99 0.92 -6.62
C SER A 116 22.61 1.62 -5.31
N PRO A 117 23.55 1.71 -4.33
CA PRO A 117 23.35 2.36 -3.03
C PRO A 117 22.96 3.84 -3.07
N GLU A 118 23.25 4.53 -4.17
CA GLU A 118 23.01 5.97 -4.33
C GLU A 118 21.56 6.29 -4.73
N GLU A 119 20.78 5.27 -5.12
CA GLU A 119 19.36 5.38 -5.50
C GLU A 119 18.38 4.86 -4.42
N ILE A 120 18.90 4.41 -3.27
CA ILE A 120 18.11 3.75 -2.20
C ILE A 120 17.19 4.73 -1.44
N GLY A 121 17.39 6.03 -1.63
CA GLY A 121 16.64 7.10 -0.98
C GLY A 121 17.58 8.14 -0.38
N VAL A 122 17.07 9.35 -0.18
CA VAL A 122 17.82 10.44 0.45
C VAL A 122 17.17 10.80 1.78
N SER A 123 17.98 11.03 2.81
CA SER A 123 17.45 11.58 4.07
C SER A 123 16.78 12.92 3.79
N ALA A 124 15.56 13.14 4.29
CA ALA A 124 14.89 14.42 4.11
C ALA A 124 15.73 15.60 4.64
N THR A 125 16.51 15.36 5.70
CA THR A 125 17.42 16.36 6.32
C THR A 125 18.61 16.76 5.46
N SER A 126 18.94 15.99 4.41
CA SER A 126 20.00 16.37 3.47
C SER A 126 19.51 17.34 2.38
N SER A 127 18.20 17.54 2.27
CA SER A 127 17.62 18.50 1.33
C SER A 127 17.95 19.94 1.75
N PRO A 128 18.38 20.81 0.82
CA PRO A 128 18.57 22.24 1.12
C PRO A 128 17.28 22.96 1.51
N LEU A 129 16.12 22.33 1.26
CA LEU A 129 14.81 22.84 1.67
C LEU A 129 14.45 22.45 3.11
N TRP A 130 15.18 21.51 3.73
CA TRP A 130 14.87 21.06 5.08
C TRP A 130 15.13 22.15 6.11
N GLY A 131 14.12 22.51 6.89
CA GLY A 131 14.19 23.60 7.85
C GLY A 131 14.19 25.01 7.24
N SER A 132 14.11 25.12 5.91
CA SER A 132 13.79 26.39 5.26
C SER A 132 12.30 26.68 5.47
N THR A 133 11.99 27.84 6.06
CA THR A 133 10.62 28.33 6.16
C THR A 133 10.27 28.99 4.82
N VAL A 134 9.14 28.61 4.24
CA VAL A 134 8.51 29.31 3.11
C VAL A 134 7.92 30.64 3.55
#